data_AF-G2FLX4-F1
#
_entry.id   AF-G2FLX4-F1
#
_cell.length_a   1.000
_cell.length_b   1.000
_cell.length_c   1.000
_cell.angle_alpha   90.00
_cell.angle_beta   90.00
_cell.angle_gamma   90.00
#
_symmetry.space_group_name_H-M   'P 1'
#
loop_
_entity.id
_entity.type
_entity.pdbx_description
1 polymer ?
#
loop_
_entity_poly.entity_id
_entity_poly.type
_entity_poly.pdbx_seq_one_letter_code
_entity_poly.pdbx_strand_id
1 'polypeptide(L)'
;MATQGFSKLSAYKAFSKMDKSCAQGCKCSALCQLFMAKEFLSLSAQTGEKFNDKIPEDILDMFRSVPLIPERYKNMELQEAFFEVQSICDGCATDEHDSYCTVNVVLTALGILLEGKDFMTDKDKELAGN
;
A
#
# COMPACT_ATOMS: atom_id res chain seq x y z
N MET A 1 -18.86 14.59 5.27
CA MET A 1 -18.51 13.18 5.50
C MET A 1 -17.64 12.76 4.34
N ALA A 2 -16.35 12.49 4.57
CA ALA A 2 -15.53 11.88 3.52
C ALA A 2 -16.15 10.50 3.25
N THR A 3 -16.57 10.26 2.02
CA THR A 3 -17.03 8.96 1.56
C THR A 3 -15.89 7.98 1.78
N GLN A 4 -16.01 7.11 2.78
CA GLN A 4 -15.18 5.93 2.90
C GLN A 4 -15.42 5.06 1.66
N GLY A 5 -14.36 4.41 1.19
CA GLY A 5 -14.43 3.49 0.07
C GLY A 5 -13.68 3.98 -1.17
N PHE A 6 -13.37 3.01 -2.01
CA PHE A 6 -12.44 3.18 -3.12
C PHE A 6 -13.06 3.98 -4.27
N SER A 7 -12.29 4.92 -4.80
CA SER A 7 -12.57 5.67 -6.04
C SER A 7 -11.28 6.18 -6.66
N LYS A 8 -11.28 6.50 -7.96
CA LYS A 8 -10.12 7.13 -8.66
C LYS A 8 -9.60 8.35 -7.90
N LEU A 9 -10.50 9.22 -7.46
CA LEU A 9 -10.14 10.45 -6.74
C LEU A 9 -9.48 10.15 -5.40
N SER A 10 -10.02 9.19 -4.64
CA SER A 10 -9.46 8.80 -3.35
C SER A 10 -8.09 8.12 -3.51
N ALA A 11 -7.93 7.24 -4.51
CA ALA A 11 -6.65 6.62 -4.85
C ALA A 11 -5.60 7.65 -5.27
N TYR A 12 -5.98 8.64 -6.07
CA TYR A 12 -5.09 9.75 -6.45
C TYR A 12 -4.64 10.59 -5.24
N LYS A 13 -5.54 10.88 -4.29
CA LYS A 13 -5.20 11.60 -3.06
C LYS A 13 -4.21 10.81 -2.19
N ALA A 14 -4.48 9.51 -1.99
CA ALA A 14 -3.60 8.61 -1.28
C ALA A 14 -2.21 8.50 -1.94
N PHE A 15 -2.17 8.35 -3.27
CA PHE A 15 -0.92 8.38 -4.04
C PHE A 15 -0.15 9.69 -3.82
N SER A 16 -0.84 10.83 -3.89
CA SER A 16 -0.22 12.16 -3.71
C SER A 16 0.38 12.35 -2.31
N LYS A 17 -0.12 11.63 -1.30
CA LYS A 17 0.47 11.60 0.05
C LYS A 17 1.72 10.73 0.10
N MET A 18 1.65 9.53 -0.47
CA MET A 18 2.79 8.60 -0.55
C MET A 18 3.98 9.20 -1.30
N ASP A 19 3.74 10.00 -2.35
CA ASP A 19 4.82 10.58 -3.14
C ASP A 19 5.68 11.58 -2.33
N LYS A 20 5.15 12.12 -1.23
CA LYS A 20 5.85 13.03 -0.32
C LYS A 20 6.67 12.31 0.77
N SER A 21 6.52 11.00 0.90
CA SER A 21 7.11 10.21 1.98
C SER A 21 8.60 9.88 1.75
N CYS A 22 9.14 10.11 0.55
CA CYS A 22 10.58 9.96 0.30
C CYS A 22 11.39 11.11 0.94
N ALA A 23 12.48 10.76 1.63
CA ALA A 23 13.46 11.73 2.11
C ALA A 23 14.24 12.37 0.94
N GLN A 24 14.85 13.53 1.19
CA GLN A 24 15.63 14.24 0.18
C GLN A 24 16.81 13.39 -0.30
N GLY A 25 16.98 13.25 -1.63
CA GLY A 25 18.05 12.44 -2.22
C GLY A 25 17.76 10.94 -2.28
N CYS A 26 16.54 10.49 -1.93
CA CYS A 26 16.12 9.10 -2.08
C CYS A 26 16.16 8.67 -3.56
N LYS A 27 16.97 7.65 -3.87
CA LYS A 27 16.97 6.98 -5.17
C LYS A 27 16.06 5.76 -5.11
N CYS A 28 14.82 5.93 -5.57
CA CYS A 28 13.89 4.81 -5.71
C CYS A 28 14.46 3.80 -6.70
N SER A 29 14.39 2.51 -6.36
CA SER A 29 14.68 1.40 -7.26
C SER A 29 13.42 0.55 -7.43
N ALA A 30 13.40 -0.31 -8.44
CA ALA A 30 12.31 -1.26 -8.66
C ALA A 30 12.10 -2.22 -7.47
N LEU A 31 13.09 -2.36 -6.57
CA LEU A 31 13.01 -3.19 -5.36
C LEU A 31 12.64 -2.38 -4.10
N CYS A 32 12.21 -1.12 -4.23
CA CYS A 32 11.75 -0.30 -3.10
C CYS A 32 10.25 -0.53 -2.86
N GLN A 33 9.85 -0.91 -1.64
CA GLN A 33 8.44 -1.16 -1.29
C GLN A 33 7.57 0.07 -1.55
N LEU A 34 8.04 1.26 -1.15
CA LEU A 34 7.30 2.50 -1.38
C LEU A 34 7.16 2.82 -2.88
N PHE A 35 8.18 2.52 -3.69
CA PHE A 35 8.12 2.74 -5.13
C PHE A 35 7.05 1.85 -5.78
N MET A 36 7.09 0.55 -5.49
CA MET A 36 6.12 -0.41 -6.04
C MET A 36 4.70 -0.12 -5.56
N ALA A 37 4.52 0.22 -4.28
CA ALA A 37 3.23 0.61 -3.74
C ALA A 37 2.66 1.85 -4.45
N LYS A 38 3.52 2.85 -4.76
CA LYS A 38 3.11 4.02 -5.54
C LYS A 38 2.68 3.66 -6.96
N GLU A 39 3.40 2.75 -7.64
CA GLU A 39 3.05 2.31 -8.99
C GLU A 39 1.69 1.60 -9.02
N PHE A 40 1.43 0.68 -8.09
CA PHE A 40 0.14 -0.01 -8.00
C PHE A 40 -1.00 0.97 -7.74
N LEU A 41 -0.82 1.88 -6.78
CA LEU A 41 -1.87 2.86 -6.45
C LEU A 41 -2.09 3.88 -7.57
N SER A 42 -1.02 4.30 -8.26
CA SER A 42 -1.10 5.17 -9.44
C SER A 42 -1.90 4.52 -10.56
N LEU A 43 -1.66 3.23 -10.84
CA LEU A 43 -2.43 2.49 -11.83
C LEU A 43 -3.90 2.41 -11.43
N SER A 44 -4.21 2.06 -10.18
CA SER A 44 -5.58 2.05 -9.65
C SER A 44 -6.25 3.43 -9.72
N ALA A 45 -5.51 4.52 -9.53
CA ALA A 45 -6.03 5.88 -9.71
C ALA A 45 -6.35 6.21 -11.18
N GLN A 46 -5.60 5.65 -12.13
CA GLN A 46 -5.82 5.82 -13.57
C GLN A 46 -6.99 4.97 -14.08
N THR A 47 -7.02 3.68 -13.75
CA THR A 47 -8.02 2.72 -14.24
C THR A 47 -9.33 2.84 -13.47
N GLY A 48 -9.28 3.10 -12.17
CA GLY A 48 -10.43 3.03 -11.25
C GLY A 48 -10.72 1.63 -10.76
N GLU A 49 -9.79 0.71 -10.94
CA GLU A 49 -9.89 -0.66 -10.48
C GLU A 49 -9.01 -0.84 -9.25
N LYS A 50 -9.59 -1.42 -8.18
CA LYS A 50 -8.86 -1.74 -6.95
C LYS A 50 -8.20 -3.12 -6.98
N PHE A 51 -8.64 -3.97 -7.90
CA PHE A 51 -8.07 -5.29 -8.15
C PHE A 51 -7.27 -5.24 -9.43
N ASN A 52 -6.07 -5.83 -9.42
CA ASN A 52 -5.15 -5.74 -10.53
C ASN A 52 -4.42 -7.07 -10.73
N ASP A 53 -4.74 -7.74 -11.83
CA ASP A 53 -4.15 -9.02 -12.25
C ASP A 53 -2.65 -8.95 -12.56
N LYS A 54 -2.09 -7.74 -12.67
CA LYS A 54 -0.65 -7.51 -12.84
C LYS A 54 0.13 -7.50 -11.53
N ILE A 55 -0.55 -7.58 -10.38
CA ILE A 55 0.12 -7.71 -9.09
C ILE A 55 0.69 -9.13 -9.00
N PRO A 56 2.01 -9.30 -8.79
CA PRO A 56 2.61 -10.62 -8.60
C PRO A 56 2.03 -11.35 -7.38
N GLU A 57 1.83 -12.66 -7.49
CA GLU A 57 1.35 -13.53 -6.40
C GLU A 57 2.24 -13.44 -5.15
N ASP A 58 3.55 -13.29 -5.34
CA ASP A 58 4.57 -13.28 -4.29
C ASP A 58 4.91 -11.86 -3.79
N ILE A 59 4.14 -10.83 -4.18
CA ILE A 59 4.47 -9.43 -3.89
C ILE A 59 4.63 -9.13 -2.40
N LEU A 60 3.80 -9.75 -1.55
CA LEU A 60 3.83 -9.52 -0.11
C LEU A 60 5.10 -10.12 0.49
N ASP A 61 5.47 -11.33 0.09
CA ASP A 61 6.68 -11.99 0.55
C ASP A 61 7.94 -11.27 0.04
N MET A 62 7.89 -10.77 -1.19
CA MET A 62 8.93 -9.92 -1.72
C MET A 62 9.08 -8.64 -0.87
N PHE A 63 8.00 -7.93 -0.51
CA PHE A 63 8.10 -6.75 0.37
C PHE A 63 8.74 -7.07 1.73
N ARG A 64 8.42 -8.23 2.32
CA ARG A 64 8.98 -8.69 3.60
C ARG A 64 10.46 -9.08 3.49
N SER A 65 10.90 -9.51 2.31
CA SER A 65 12.30 -9.90 2.05
C SER A 65 13.23 -8.71 1.80
N VAL A 66 12.70 -7.56 1.38
CA VAL A 66 13.50 -6.38 1.05
C VAL A 66 14.00 -5.71 2.34
N PRO A 67 15.32 -5.44 2.46
CA PRO A 67 15.88 -4.75 3.62
C PRO A 67 15.25 -3.37 3.86
N LEU A 68 14.86 -3.11 5.10
CA LEU A 68 14.33 -1.81 5.53
C LEU A 68 15.49 -0.84 5.78
N ILE A 69 15.37 0.36 5.21
CA ILE A 69 16.34 1.45 5.38
C ILE A 69 15.54 2.67 5.82
N PRO A 70 15.24 2.80 7.12
CA PRO A 70 14.31 3.81 7.65
C PRO A 70 14.69 5.25 7.27
N GLU A 71 15.98 5.54 7.12
CA GLU A 71 16.51 6.88 6.81
C GLU A 71 16.09 7.37 5.42
N ARG A 72 15.56 6.49 4.55
CA ARG A 72 15.04 6.85 3.23
C ARG A 72 13.65 7.49 3.28
N TYR A 73 12.96 7.41 4.40
CA TYR A 73 11.56 7.79 4.52
C TYR A 73 11.38 8.88 5.57
N LYS A 74 10.42 9.75 5.31
CA LYS A 74 9.97 10.71 6.32
C LYS A 74 8.82 10.08 7.09
N ASN A 75 9.06 9.72 8.35
CA ASN A 75 8.12 8.92 9.13
C ASN A 75 6.73 9.57 9.27
N MET A 76 6.65 10.89 9.47
CA MET A 76 5.36 11.58 9.57
C MET A 76 4.56 11.47 8.27
N GLU A 77 5.17 11.78 7.12
CA GLU A 77 4.51 11.69 5.82
C GLU A 77 4.19 10.24 5.43
N LEU A 78 5.00 9.27 5.86
CA LEU A 78 4.73 7.85 5.65
C LEU A 78 3.51 7.39 6.46
N GLN A 79 3.40 7.85 7.71
CA GLN A 79 2.26 7.55 8.57
C GLN A 79 0.97 8.22 8.06
N GLU A 80 1.05 9.48 7.60
CA GLU A 80 -0.09 10.13 6.93
C GLU A 80 -0.52 9.36 5.68
N ALA A 81 0.44 8.89 4.88
CA ALA A 81 0.14 8.09 3.70
C ALA A 81 -0.55 6.76 4.06
N PHE A 82 -0.11 6.09 5.13
CA PHE A 82 -0.76 4.88 5.63
C PHE A 82 -2.23 5.14 5.98
N PHE A 83 -2.51 6.19 6.76
CA PHE A 83 -3.88 6.55 7.13
C PHE A 83 -4.75 6.92 5.92
N GLU A 84 -4.19 7.66 4.96
CA GLU A 84 -4.93 8.04 3.74
C GLU A 84 -5.28 6.78 2.93
N VAL A 85 -4.34 5.84 2.74
CA VAL A 85 -4.63 4.56 2.06
C VAL A 85 -5.63 3.72 2.85
N GLN A 86 -5.54 3.69 4.17
CA GLN A 86 -6.48 2.93 5.00
C GLN A 86 -7.91 3.49 4.84
N SER A 87 -8.05 4.80 4.72
CA SER A 87 -9.35 5.46 4.57
C SER A 87 -10.09 5.12 3.27
N ILE A 88 -9.36 4.68 2.23
CA ILE A 88 -9.94 4.28 0.94
C ILE A 88 -10.30 2.79 0.87
N CYS A 89 -9.93 2.01 1.89
CA CYS A 89 -10.39 0.63 2.02
C CYS A 89 -11.90 0.61 2.21
N ASP A 90 -12.60 -0.18 1.39
CA ASP A 90 -14.05 -0.32 1.44
C ASP A 90 -14.53 -1.48 2.31
N GLY A 91 -13.62 -2.18 2.99
CA GLY A 91 -13.96 -3.18 4.00
C GLY A 91 -14.67 -4.42 3.42
N CYS A 92 -14.39 -4.79 2.18
CA CYS A 92 -14.96 -5.98 1.54
C CYS A 92 -14.81 -7.24 2.39
N ALA A 93 -15.81 -8.14 2.29
CA ALA A 93 -15.80 -9.42 2.96
C ALA A 93 -14.66 -10.31 2.44
N THR A 94 -14.20 -11.28 3.23
CA THR A 94 -12.99 -12.06 2.92
C THR A 94 -13.14 -12.90 1.65
N ASP A 95 -14.35 -13.37 1.34
CA ASP A 95 -14.71 -14.08 0.11
C ASP A 95 -14.77 -13.18 -1.14
N GLU A 96 -14.93 -11.87 -0.95
CA GLU A 96 -14.85 -10.84 -1.98
C GLU A 96 -13.47 -10.16 -2.03
N HIS A 97 -12.60 -10.47 -1.07
CA HIS A 97 -11.29 -9.84 -0.92
C HIS A 97 -10.23 -10.63 -1.68
N ASP A 98 -9.87 -10.13 -2.85
CA ASP A 98 -8.77 -10.69 -3.64
C ASP A 98 -7.40 -10.39 -2.99
N SER A 99 -6.52 -11.39 -2.98
CA SER A 99 -5.08 -11.24 -2.73
C SER A 99 -4.43 -10.12 -3.56
N TYR A 100 -4.99 -9.81 -4.74
CA TYR A 100 -4.57 -8.73 -5.64
C TYR A 100 -5.28 -7.39 -5.38
N CYS A 101 -5.84 -7.19 -4.19
CA CYS A 101 -6.37 -5.89 -3.77
C CYS A 101 -5.21 -4.89 -3.62
N THR A 102 -5.12 -3.92 -4.54
CA THR A 102 -4.13 -2.82 -4.50
C THR A 102 -4.09 -2.15 -3.14
N VAL A 103 -5.26 -1.88 -2.53
CA VAL A 103 -5.32 -1.18 -1.23
C VAL A 103 -4.62 -2.00 -0.15
N ASN A 104 -4.89 -3.31 -0.08
CA ASN A 104 -4.26 -4.19 0.91
C ASN A 104 -2.74 -4.30 0.68
N VAL A 105 -2.32 -4.53 -0.58
CA VAL A 105 -0.90 -4.61 -0.95
C VAL A 105 -0.14 -3.34 -0.57
N VAL A 106 -0.73 -2.16 -0.82
CA VAL A 106 -0.14 -0.87 -0.46
C VAL A 106 -0.09 -0.68 1.06
N LEU A 107 -1.14 -1.08 1.80
CA LEU A 107 -1.13 -1.04 3.26
C LEU A 107 -0.04 -1.93 3.84
N THR A 108 0.14 -3.15 3.32
CA THR A 108 1.21 -4.05 3.76
C THR A 108 2.58 -3.43 3.48
N ALA A 109 2.80 -2.84 2.30
CA ALA A 109 4.05 -2.15 1.98
C ALA A 109 4.36 -1.01 2.96
N LEU A 110 3.39 -0.14 3.21
CA LEU A 110 3.55 1.01 4.10
C LEU A 110 3.72 0.58 5.56
N GLY A 111 2.94 -0.40 6.02
CA GLY A 111 3.05 -0.94 7.38
C GLY A 111 4.38 -1.64 7.61
N ILE A 112 4.92 -2.36 6.62
CA ILE A 112 6.28 -2.93 6.70
C ILE A 112 7.33 -1.85 6.92
N LEU A 113 7.21 -0.71 6.22
CA LEU A 113 8.15 0.40 6.36
C LEU A 113 8.03 1.12 7.72
N LEU A 114 6.85 1.11 8.35
CA LEU A 114 6.58 1.78 9.62
C LEU A 114 6.86 0.88 10.84
N GLU A 115 6.39 -0.35 10.80
CA GLU A 115 6.32 -1.27 11.95
C GLU A 115 7.30 -2.46 11.82
N GLY A 116 7.85 -2.68 10.63
CA GLY A 116 8.80 -3.76 10.35
C GLY A 116 8.25 -4.90 9.49
N LYS A 117 9.13 -5.79 9.05
CA LYS A 117 8.85 -6.86 8.07
C LYS A 117 7.74 -7.84 8.47
N ASP A 118 7.46 -7.96 9.75
CA ASP A 118 6.45 -8.90 10.27
C ASP A 118 5.05 -8.26 10.33
N PHE A 119 4.91 -7.03 9.84
CA PHE A 119 3.62 -6.36 9.74
C PHE A 119 2.65 -7.13 8.84
N MET A 120 1.41 -7.26 9.32
CA MET A 120 0.28 -7.82 8.60
C MET A 120 -0.90 -6.87 8.74
N THR A 121 -1.58 -6.59 7.63
CA THR A 121 -2.86 -5.88 7.69
C THR A 121 -3.90 -6.73 8.40
N ASP A 122 -5.00 -6.12 8.83
CA ASP A 122 -6.09 -6.89 9.44
C ASP A 122 -6.70 -7.89 8.43
N LYS A 123 -6.71 -7.55 7.14
CA LYS A 123 -7.14 -8.47 6.08
C LYS A 123 -6.16 -9.63 5.86
N ASP A 124 -4.85 -9.38 5.90
CA ASP A 124 -3.85 -10.46 5.83
C ASP A 124 -4.02 -11.44 7.01
N LYS A 125 -4.31 -10.92 8.22
CA LYS A 125 -4.57 -11.76 9.40
C LYS A 125 -5.86 -12.58 9.26
N GLU A 126 -6.94 -11.98 8.75
CA GLU A 126 -8.20 -12.67 8.48
C GLU A 126 -8.02 -13.78 7.44
N LEU A 127 -7.23 -13.55 6.38
CA LEU A 127 -6.94 -14.53 5.34
C LEU A 127 -6.06 -15.68 5.82
N ALA A 128 -5.10 -15.42 6.71
CA ALA A 128 -4.22 -16.45 7.27
C ALA A 128 -4.89 -17.33 8.34
N GLY A 129 -6.01 -16.88 8.91
CA GLY A 129 -6.76 -17.58 9.95
C GLY A 129 -7.93 -18.44 9.44
N ASN A 130 -8.24 -18.37 8.14
CA ASN A 130 -9.22 -19.22 7.46
C ASN A 130 -8.53 -20.37 6.71
#